data_AF-A0A5A8DAW6-F1
#
_entry.id   AF-A0A5A8DAW6-F1
#
_cell.length_a   1.000
_cell.length_b   1.000
_cell.length_c   1.000
_cell.angle_alpha   90.00
_cell.angle_beta   90.00
_cell.angle_gamma   90.00
#
_symmetry.space_group_name_H-M   'P 1'
#
loop_
_entity.id
_entity.type
_entity.pdbx_description
1 polymer ?
#
loop_
_entity_poly.entity_id
_entity_poly.type
_entity_poly.pdbx_seq_one_letter_code
_entity_poly.pdbx_strand_id
1 'polypeptide(L)'
;MSRIVRQSKYRHVFGEVDKTDNHYLGLELSTKTGDSYYAAASAKFFAVALRGGAGKTLVLPYEQHGKVPRDQPCLQGHHGDVTDLAFNPFNDNILASAGTDATIKLWEIPDGGLTEKMTEPLATMHGHGKDVTLLQWHPTASNVLASAARDMTVRIWDVENCTDKITIEGCFGGLISDIRWSFRGDLLAASCKDKIVRVFDPRVDSSKPISEVQAHEGAKVVNMVFLGHREQLVTTGFSRDSRREIKVWDPRAMTEPILKQELDQSAGVLMPFWDDDAGMLYIGGKGDGNIRYFEIVDEAGATSIYPVSETKSAESTKGLAMLPKRTVDVGRCETARFIKLLRDKAHLVSFTVPRKSDRFQDDIYPDTLAPEPSTTAEGWFGGATPEPKRMSMDPAKNGGATHASVSTTIRSAGKSAADVASAAAASSGAGGAAAAAGASSGASSGAAASSGEVTSLKAQVASLQAALDRAVAAKDAAEAKAKKAEGDAKTLEVQLRAAKEAAAVGPAAAAADGTIPESADEDVVAELAAVKEENETLKHQVAKLKKTVATLMDE
;
A
#
# COMPACT_ATOMS: atom_id res chain seq x y z
N MET A 1 39.71 -35.11 -1.42
CA MET A 1 38.40 -34.78 -2.03
C MET A 1 38.50 -33.40 -2.63
N SER A 2 38.58 -33.29 -3.95
CA SER A 2 38.51 -31.99 -4.64
C SER A 2 37.17 -31.36 -4.26
N ARG A 3 37.21 -30.19 -3.62
CA ARG A 3 36.01 -29.40 -3.30
C ARG A 3 35.37 -29.02 -4.63
N ILE A 4 34.35 -29.76 -5.07
CA ILE A 4 33.57 -29.42 -6.26
C ILE A 4 32.90 -28.08 -5.92
N VAL A 5 33.38 -27.01 -6.55
CA VAL A 5 32.81 -25.67 -6.39
C VAL A 5 31.58 -25.61 -7.28
N ARG A 6 30.40 -25.38 -6.68
CA ARG A 6 29.16 -25.12 -7.42
C ARG A 6 29.39 -24.01 -8.44
N GLN A 7 29.06 -24.25 -9.70
CA GLN A 7 29.12 -23.22 -10.72
C GLN A 7 27.91 -22.31 -10.58
N SER A 8 28.15 -21.01 -10.42
CA SER A 8 27.12 -19.97 -10.40
C SER A 8 27.66 -18.74 -11.10
N LYS A 9 26.87 -18.20 -12.02
CA LYS A 9 27.15 -16.92 -12.70
C LYS A 9 27.14 -15.73 -11.73
N TYR A 10 26.48 -15.87 -10.59
CA TYR A 10 26.32 -14.82 -9.57
C TYR A 10 27.30 -14.95 -8.40
N ARG A 11 28.17 -15.98 -8.39
CA ARG A 11 29.11 -16.27 -7.30
C ARG A 11 29.96 -15.08 -6.84
N HIS A 12 30.27 -14.17 -7.76
CA HIS A 12 31.14 -13.01 -7.55
C HIS A 12 30.40 -11.67 -7.65
N VAL A 13 29.07 -11.68 -7.55
CA VAL A 13 28.30 -10.43 -7.41
C VAL A 13 28.82 -9.65 -6.22
N PHE A 14 29.04 -8.36 -6.40
CA PHE A 14 29.38 -7.43 -5.34
C PHE A 14 28.47 -6.21 -5.40
N GLY A 15 28.14 -5.64 -4.24
CA GLY A 15 27.43 -4.38 -4.16
C GLY A 15 28.41 -3.22 -3.98
N GLU A 16 28.21 -2.17 -4.76
CA GLU A 16 28.95 -0.92 -4.72
C GLU A 16 28.01 0.18 -4.22
N VAL A 17 28.45 0.95 -3.22
CA VAL A 17 27.72 2.13 -2.74
C VAL A 17 28.13 3.32 -3.60
N ASP A 18 27.16 4.12 -4.01
CA ASP A 18 27.42 5.32 -4.81
C ASP A 18 28.36 6.31 -4.10
N LYS A 19 29.06 7.11 -4.90
CA LYS A 19 29.96 8.15 -4.40
C LYS A 19 29.18 9.14 -3.53
N THR A 20 29.83 9.69 -2.51
CA THR A 20 29.21 10.61 -1.54
C THR A 20 28.54 11.82 -2.20
N ASP A 21 29.07 12.31 -3.33
CA ASP A 21 28.50 13.44 -4.08
C ASP A 21 27.12 13.11 -4.68
N ASN A 22 26.81 11.83 -4.85
CA ASN A 22 25.52 11.32 -5.33
C ASN A 22 24.57 10.96 -4.18
N HIS A 23 24.91 11.25 -2.92
CA HIS A 23 24.04 10.98 -1.78
C HIS A 23 22.98 12.07 -1.62
N TYR A 24 21.79 11.69 -1.18
CA TYR A 24 20.72 12.62 -0.81
C TYR A 24 20.86 12.94 0.68
N LEU A 25 21.24 14.16 1.02
CA LEU A 25 21.60 14.56 2.39
C LEU A 25 20.54 15.44 3.04
N GLY A 26 20.42 15.38 4.37
CA GLY A 26 19.53 16.24 5.14
C GLY A 26 18.08 15.77 5.17
N LEU A 27 17.84 14.46 5.03
CA LEU A 27 16.52 13.86 5.06
C LEU A 27 15.99 13.76 6.50
N GLU A 28 14.89 14.43 6.78
CA GLU A 28 14.19 14.29 8.06
C GLU A 28 13.15 13.18 7.97
N LEU A 29 13.58 11.93 7.99
CA LEU A 29 12.69 10.78 7.77
C LEU A 29 11.69 10.57 8.91
N SER A 30 10.44 10.22 8.56
CA SER A 30 9.37 9.87 9.50
C SER A 30 9.77 8.74 10.45
N THR A 31 9.09 8.64 11.59
CA THR A 31 9.19 7.52 12.54
C THR A 31 7.92 6.68 12.59
N LYS A 32 6.90 7.03 11.80
CA LYS A 32 5.55 6.47 11.85
C LYS A 32 5.31 5.32 10.88
N THR A 33 6.22 5.16 9.92
CA THR A 33 6.28 4.03 8.97
C THR A 33 6.46 2.66 9.64
N GLY A 34 6.69 2.61 10.96
CA GLY A 34 6.68 1.35 11.70
C GLY A 34 7.76 0.39 11.22
N ASP A 35 7.40 -0.86 10.93
CA ASP A 35 8.29 -1.88 10.38
C ASP A 35 8.12 -2.09 8.86
N SER A 36 7.46 -1.15 8.17
CA SER A 36 7.48 -1.06 6.71
C SER A 36 8.91 -0.72 6.21
N TYR A 37 9.08 -0.71 4.90
CA TYR A 37 10.33 -0.61 4.16
C TYR A 37 10.83 0.85 4.03
N TYR A 38 10.02 1.84 4.47
CA TYR A 38 10.30 3.30 4.53
C TYR A 38 10.53 4.04 3.20
N ALA A 39 10.85 3.33 2.13
CA ALA A 39 11.05 3.89 0.80
C ALA A 39 10.17 3.17 -0.22
N ALA A 40 9.73 3.91 -1.22
CA ALA A 40 9.22 3.37 -2.47
C ALA A 40 10.10 3.85 -3.62
N ALA A 41 10.25 3.04 -4.66
CA ALA A 41 11.07 3.37 -5.83
C ALA A 41 10.32 3.00 -7.12
N SER A 42 10.28 3.93 -8.07
CA SER A 42 9.92 3.68 -9.47
C SER A 42 11.17 3.75 -10.36
N ALA A 43 11.01 3.65 -11.67
CA ALA A 43 12.14 3.83 -12.57
C ALA A 43 12.63 5.29 -12.68
N LYS A 44 11.83 6.26 -12.21
CA LYS A 44 12.14 7.70 -12.30
C LYS A 44 12.42 8.34 -10.94
N PHE A 45 11.74 7.87 -9.89
CA PHE A 45 11.74 8.55 -8.59
C PHE A 45 11.91 7.57 -7.44
N PHE A 46 12.39 8.08 -6.31
CA PHE A 46 12.13 7.46 -5.02
C PHE A 46 11.28 8.38 -4.15
N ALA A 47 10.51 7.78 -3.24
CA ALA A 47 9.62 8.50 -2.33
C ALA A 47 9.86 8.06 -0.88
N VAL A 48 9.82 9.03 0.04
CA VAL A 48 9.97 8.81 1.48
C VAL A 48 9.04 9.71 2.28
N ALA A 49 8.47 9.15 3.36
CA ALA A 49 7.70 9.94 4.31
C ALA A 49 8.65 10.77 5.19
N LEU A 50 8.41 12.07 5.25
CA LEU A 50 9.17 13.00 6.09
C LEU A 50 8.51 13.19 7.46
N ARG A 51 9.32 13.61 8.43
CA ARG A 51 8.87 14.08 9.73
C ARG A 51 8.23 15.46 9.57
N GLY A 52 7.18 15.70 10.33
CA GLY A 52 6.46 16.97 10.36
C GLY A 52 4.96 16.74 10.15
N GLY A 53 4.13 17.61 10.72
CA GLY A 53 2.66 17.49 10.60
C GLY A 53 2.17 17.51 9.14
N ALA A 54 0.96 16.98 8.93
CA ALA A 54 0.27 16.88 7.63
C ALA A 54 0.87 15.90 6.61
N GLY A 55 1.49 14.81 7.08
CA GLY A 55 1.81 13.66 6.21
C GLY A 55 2.72 13.97 5.03
N LYS A 56 3.76 14.78 5.25
CA LYS A 56 4.66 15.22 4.17
C LYS A 56 5.37 14.02 3.53
N THR A 57 5.30 13.93 2.21
CA THR A 57 6.05 12.94 1.43
C THR A 57 6.98 13.62 0.45
N LEU A 58 8.27 13.30 0.54
CA LEU A 58 9.29 13.73 -0.40
C LEU A 58 9.32 12.76 -1.58
N VAL A 59 9.36 13.29 -2.79
CA VAL A 59 9.57 12.53 -4.03
C VAL A 59 10.69 13.21 -4.80
N LEU A 60 11.76 12.49 -5.12
CA LEU A 60 12.92 13.03 -5.82
C LEU A 60 13.28 12.18 -7.04
N PRO A 61 13.61 12.80 -8.18
CA PRO A 61 14.32 12.13 -9.27
C PRO A 61 15.69 11.64 -8.82
N TYR A 62 16.20 10.58 -9.45
CA TYR A 62 17.51 10.03 -9.08
C TYR A 62 18.66 11.00 -9.36
N GLU A 63 18.50 11.87 -10.35
CA GLU A 63 19.49 12.89 -10.74
C GLU A 63 19.56 14.05 -9.75
N GLN A 64 18.56 14.22 -8.87
CA GLN A 64 18.50 15.32 -7.91
C GLN A 64 19.20 14.96 -6.58
N HIS A 65 20.49 14.66 -6.64
CA HIS A 65 21.32 14.31 -5.48
C HIS A 65 21.97 15.54 -4.80
N GLY A 66 22.62 15.31 -3.66
CA GLY A 66 23.23 16.34 -2.83
C GLY A 66 22.35 16.73 -1.63
N LYS A 67 22.58 17.91 -1.07
CA LYS A 67 21.82 18.40 0.09
C LYS A 67 20.42 18.81 -0.33
N VAL A 68 19.42 18.12 0.20
CA VAL A 68 18.01 18.45 -0.05
C VAL A 68 17.69 19.79 0.65
N PRO A 69 17.18 20.80 -0.09
CA PRO A 69 16.77 22.06 0.50
C PRO A 69 15.65 21.88 1.54
N ARG A 70 15.62 22.74 2.57
CA ARG A 70 14.58 22.66 3.63
C ARG A 70 13.18 22.98 3.10
N ASP A 71 13.10 23.75 2.04
CA ASP A 71 11.89 24.18 1.34
C ASP A 71 11.57 23.31 0.11
N GLN A 72 12.26 22.17 -0.06
CA GLN A 72 12.03 21.22 -1.14
C GLN A 72 10.52 20.90 -1.27
N PRO A 73 9.93 21.08 -2.47
CA PRO A 73 8.57 20.67 -2.77
C PRO A 73 8.27 19.23 -2.36
N CYS A 74 7.11 19.02 -1.75
CA CYS A 74 6.65 17.73 -1.22
C CYS A 74 5.14 17.57 -1.47
N LEU A 75 4.66 16.33 -1.39
CA LEU A 75 3.23 16.01 -1.33
C LEU A 75 2.70 16.32 0.08
N GLN A 76 1.58 17.02 0.18
CA GLN A 76 0.98 17.51 1.43
C GLN A 76 -0.57 17.51 1.37
N GLY A 77 -1.18 16.33 1.25
CA GLY A 77 -2.65 16.20 1.28
C GLY A 77 -3.20 15.25 2.33
N HIS A 78 -2.35 14.53 3.06
CA HIS A 78 -2.78 13.70 4.18
C HIS A 78 -3.05 14.56 5.42
N HIS A 79 -4.11 14.21 6.16
CA HIS A 79 -4.46 14.81 7.44
C HIS A 79 -3.84 14.07 8.63
N GLY A 80 -3.02 13.06 8.35
CA GLY A 80 -2.29 12.24 9.32
C GLY A 80 -0.87 11.96 8.85
N ASP A 81 -0.11 11.19 9.64
CA ASP A 81 1.23 10.75 9.24
C ASP A 81 1.14 9.74 8.09
N VAL A 82 2.05 9.83 7.12
CA VAL A 82 2.16 8.81 6.07
C VAL A 82 2.83 7.56 6.64
N THR A 83 2.18 6.43 6.45
CA THR A 83 2.54 5.12 7.00
C THR A 83 3.18 4.21 5.96
N ASP A 84 2.78 4.32 4.69
CA ASP A 84 3.32 3.50 3.61
C ASP A 84 3.23 4.19 2.25
N LEU A 85 4.09 3.78 1.32
CA LEU A 85 4.22 4.36 -0.02
C LEU A 85 4.44 3.23 -1.03
N ALA A 86 3.78 3.29 -2.19
CA ALA A 86 3.96 2.31 -3.25
C ALA A 86 3.79 2.94 -4.64
N PHE A 87 4.82 2.85 -5.48
CA PHE A 87 4.72 3.24 -6.89
C PHE A 87 3.98 2.18 -7.70
N ASN A 88 3.20 2.63 -8.68
CA ASN A 88 2.51 1.75 -9.62
C ASN A 88 3.55 1.03 -10.51
N PRO A 89 3.50 -0.30 -10.65
CA PRO A 89 4.49 -1.06 -11.42
C PRO A 89 4.46 -0.76 -12.93
N PHE A 90 3.32 -0.26 -13.44
CA PHE A 90 3.06 0.01 -14.85
C PHE A 90 3.12 1.50 -15.23
N ASN A 91 3.20 2.40 -14.24
CA ASN A 91 3.34 3.83 -14.47
C ASN A 91 4.26 4.45 -13.42
N ASP A 92 5.48 4.83 -13.84
CA ASP A 92 6.53 5.36 -12.97
C ASP A 92 6.18 6.71 -12.30
N ASN A 93 5.15 7.39 -12.78
CA ASN A 93 4.69 8.68 -12.30
C ASN A 93 3.53 8.54 -11.30
N ILE A 94 2.94 7.35 -11.13
CA ILE A 94 1.82 7.17 -10.19
C ILE A 94 2.32 6.59 -8.86
N LEU A 95 2.08 7.35 -7.79
CA LEU A 95 2.41 6.97 -6.41
C LEU A 95 1.12 6.83 -5.59
N ALA A 96 0.99 5.74 -4.84
CA ALA A 96 0.01 5.59 -3.77
C ALA A 96 0.65 5.88 -2.41
N SER A 97 -0.06 6.59 -1.53
CA SER A 97 0.33 6.84 -0.14
C SER A 97 -0.78 6.47 0.82
N ALA A 98 -0.42 5.83 1.93
CA ALA A 98 -1.32 5.46 3.02
C ALA A 98 -1.07 6.37 4.23
N GLY A 99 -2.14 6.72 4.94
CA GLY A 99 -2.06 7.62 6.09
C GLY A 99 -2.73 7.10 7.37
N THR A 100 -2.33 7.67 8.50
CA THR A 100 -3.06 7.52 9.78
C THR A 100 -4.42 8.21 9.78
N ASP A 101 -4.76 8.95 8.71
CA ASP A 101 -6.09 9.51 8.47
C ASP A 101 -7.08 8.49 7.87
N ALA A 102 -6.70 7.20 7.84
CA ALA A 102 -7.48 6.09 7.29
C ALA A 102 -7.76 6.21 5.78
N THR A 103 -7.01 7.05 5.06
CA THR A 103 -7.16 7.22 3.61
C THR A 103 -5.98 6.68 2.83
N ILE A 104 -6.23 6.37 1.56
CA ILE A 104 -5.21 6.12 0.55
C ILE A 104 -5.31 7.23 -0.48
N LYS A 105 -4.18 7.86 -0.83
CA LYS A 105 -4.12 8.95 -1.82
C LYS A 105 -3.27 8.54 -3.00
N LEU A 106 -3.71 8.92 -4.19
CA LEU A 106 -2.99 8.70 -5.44
C LEU A 106 -2.44 10.02 -5.95
N TRP A 107 -1.21 9.99 -6.44
CA TRP A 107 -0.48 11.17 -6.87
C TRP A 107 0.11 10.90 -8.26
N GLU A 108 -0.01 11.89 -9.13
CA GLU A 108 0.69 11.90 -10.41
C GLU A 108 1.88 12.84 -10.30
N ILE A 109 3.08 12.28 -10.34
CA ILE A 109 4.34 12.99 -10.18
C ILE A 109 4.80 13.48 -11.56
N PRO A 110 5.08 14.78 -11.76
CA PRO A 110 5.63 15.27 -13.02
C PRO A 110 6.98 14.66 -13.34
N ASP A 111 7.31 14.48 -14.63
CA ASP A 111 8.56 13.82 -15.07
C ASP A 111 9.85 14.43 -14.50
N GLY A 112 9.88 15.75 -14.29
CA GLY A 112 11.01 16.46 -13.68
C GLY A 112 11.02 16.46 -12.15
N GLY A 113 10.10 15.74 -11.51
CA GLY A 113 9.83 15.85 -10.07
C GLY A 113 8.93 17.05 -9.73
N LEU A 114 8.78 17.31 -8.43
CA LEU A 114 7.93 18.38 -7.92
C LEU A 114 8.65 19.74 -7.98
N THR A 115 8.03 20.72 -8.65
CA THR A 115 8.48 22.12 -8.67
C THR A 115 7.79 22.96 -7.59
N GLU A 116 6.60 22.57 -7.17
CA GLU A 116 5.79 23.21 -6.13
C GLU A 116 5.16 22.16 -5.22
N LYS A 117 4.72 22.58 -4.03
CA LYS A 117 4.04 21.68 -3.10
C LYS A 117 2.73 21.21 -3.73
N MET A 118 2.47 19.90 -3.69
CA MET A 118 1.25 19.31 -4.22
C MET A 118 0.35 18.91 -3.05
N THR A 119 -0.78 19.60 -2.88
CA THR A 119 -1.74 19.34 -1.79
C THR A 119 -2.92 18.50 -2.24
N GLU A 120 -3.30 18.62 -3.51
CA GLU A 120 -4.42 17.91 -4.11
C GLU A 120 -3.94 16.59 -4.73
N PRO A 121 -4.38 15.42 -4.22
CA PRO A 121 -4.11 14.15 -4.87
C PRO A 121 -4.98 13.98 -6.12
N LEU A 122 -4.54 13.11 -7.04
CA LEU A 122 -5.32 12.67 -8.20
C LEU A 122 -6.63 12.00 -7.77
N ALA A 123 -6.59 11.22 -6.69
CA ALA A 123 -7.77 10.64 -6.05
C ALA A 123 -7.50 10.33 -4.57
N THR A 124 -8.57 10.27 -3.77
CA THR A 124 -8.55 9.78 -2.40
C THR A 124 -9.53 8.62 -2.26
N MET A 125 -9.06 7.46 -1.81
CA MET A 125 -9.88 6.29 -1.53
C MET A 125 -10.20 6.22 -0.04
N HIS A 126 -11.48 6.02 0.25
CA HIS A 126 -12.04 5.90 1.59
C HIS A 126 -12.65 4.51 1.76
N GLY A 127 -12.53 3.94 2.96
CA GLY A 127 -13.21 2.69 3.30
C GLY A 127 -12.65 2.00 4.55
N HIS A 128 -11.34 2.12 4.78
CA HIS A 128 -10.75 1.67 6.05
C HIS A 128 -11.27 2.48 7.23
N GLY A 129 -11.48 1.82 8.36
CA GLY A 129 -12.00 2.45 9.59
C GLY A 129 -10.91 2.98 10.52
N LYS A 130 -9.64 2.70 10.22
CA LYS A 130 -8.45 3.09 10.99
C LYS A 130 -7.26 3.28 10.05
N ASP A 131 -6.12 3.71 10.61
CA ASP A 131 -4.85 3.92 9.91
C ASP A 131 -4.57 2.82 8.89
N VAL A 132 -4.42 3.21 7.63
CA VAL A 132 -3.92 2.31 6.60
C VAL A 132 -2.42 2.18 6.83
N THR A 133 -1.88 0.96 6.79
CA THR A 133 -0.48 0.70 7.19
C THR A 133 0.35 0.02 6.12
N LEU A 134 -0.28 -0.59 5.11
CA LEU A 134 0.40 -1.31 4.04
C LEU A 134 -0.30 -1.05 2.71
N LEU A 135 0.48 -0.91 1.63
CA LEU A 135 0.04 -0.79 0.25
C LEU A 135 0.83 -1.75 -0.65
N GLN A 136 0.13 -2.44 -1.55
CA GLN A 136 0.76 -3.30 -2.54
C GLN A 136 -0.03 -3.31 -3.85
N TRP A 137 0.55 -2.71 -4.89
CA TRP A 137 -0.02 -2.76 -6.24
C TRP A 137 -0.02 -4.19 -6.78
N HIS A 138 -1.07 -4.53 -7.53
CA HIS A 138 -1.19 -5.81 -8.19
C HIS A 138 -0.13 -5.97 -9.30
N PRO A 139 0.52 -7.15 -9.42
CA PRO A 139 1.67 -7.32 -10.31
C PRO A 139 1.30 -7.51 -11.79
N THR A 140 0.04 -7.85 -12.10
CA THR A 140 -0.39 -8.16 -13.48
C THR A 140 -1.60 -7.37 -13.96
N ALA A 141 -2.34 -6.71 -13.07
CA ALA A 141 -3.62 -6.07 -13.38
C ALA A 141 -3.50 -4.57 -13.19
N SER A 142 -3.84 -3.79 -14.22
CA SER A 142 -3.87 -2.34 -14.09
C SER A 142 -4.91 -1.93 -13.05
N ASN A 143 -4.60 -0.90 -12.25
CA ASN A 143 -5.56 -0.25 -11.34
C ASN A 143 -6.13 -1.19 -10.26
N VAL A 144 -5.40 -2.23 -9.87
CA VAL A 144 -5.72 -3.04 -8.69
C VAL A 144 -4.67 -2.78 -7.61
N LEU A 145 -5.13 -2.43 -6.41
CA LEU A 145 -4.28 -2.16 -5.25
C LEU A 145 -4.79 -2.97 -4.06
N ALA A 146 -3.90 -3.59 -3.30
CA ALA A 146 -4.22 -4.13 -1.98
C ALA A 146 -3.76 -3.16 -0.90
N SER A 147 -4.53 -3.04 0.17
CA SER A 147 -4.14 -2.34 1.38
C SER A 147 -4.49 -3.12 2.63
N ALA A 148 -3.73 -2.90 3.70
CA ALA A 148 -4.07 -3.38 5.03
C ALA A 148 -4.06 -2.24 6.03
N ALA A 149 -4.90 -2.34 7.05
CA ALA A 149 -5.06 -1.28 8.04
C ALA A 149 -5.12 -1.81 9.48
N ARG A 150 -5.06 -0.89 10.44
CA ARG A 150 -5.21 -1.16 11.88
C ARG A 150 -6.61 -1.61 12.29
N ASP A 151 -7.58 -1.58 11.37
CA ASP A 151 -8.89 -2.19 11.53
C ASP A 151 -8.85 -3.72 11.34
N MET A 152 -7.66 -4.29 11.09
CA MET A 152 -7.42 -5.72 10.89
C MET A 152 -8.13 -6.26 9.65
N THR A 153 -8.31 -5.42 8.63
CA THR A 153 -8.82 -5.82 7.33
C THR A 153 -7.74 -5.66 6.25
N VAL A 154 -7.82 -6.52 5.23
CA VAL A 154 -7.15 -6.31 3.95
C VAL A 154 -8.22 -5.99 2.92
N ARG A 155 -8.05 -4.90 2.17
CA ARG A 155 -8.97 -4.48 1.11
C ARG A 155 -8.28 -4.52 -0.25
N ILE A 156 -9.01 -4.95 -1.27
CA ILE A 156 -8.56 -4.94 -2.65
C ILE A 156 -9.45 -3.96 -3.43
N TRP A 157 -8.80 -2.97 -4.01
CA TRP A 157 -9.41 -1.80 -4.60
C TRP A 157 -9.40 -1.89 -6.11
N ASP A 158 -10.51 -1.47 -6.70
CA ASP A 158 -10.52 -0.93 -8.06
C ASP A 158 -10.18 0.55 -7.96
N VAL A 159 -8.96 0.88 -8.37
CA VAL A 159 -8.39 2.22 -8.28
C VAL A 159 -9.02 3.19 -9.28
N GLU A 160 -9.45 2.73 -10.46
CA GLU A 160 -10.06 3.60 -11.47
C GLU A 160 -11.37 4.20 -10.96
N ASN A 161 -12.13 3.39 -10.22
CA ASN A 161 -13.42 3.77 -9.66
C ASN A 161 -13.34 4.16 -8.17
N CYS A 162 -12.16 4.09 -7.54
CA CYS A 162 -11.95 4.34 -6.11
C CYS A 162 -12.90 3.53 -5.21
N THR A 163 -13.16 2.27 -5.56
CA THR A 163 -14.07 1.38 -4.82
C THR A 163 -13.32 0.19 -4.24
N ASP A 164 -13.63 -0.21 -3.00
CA ASP A 164 -13.20 -1.50 -2.48
C ASP A 164 -14.10 -2.61 -3.04
N LYS A 165 -13.50 -3.57 -3.73
CA LYS A 165 -14.22 -4.67 -4.39
C LYS A 165 -14.24 -5.93 -3.54
N ILE A 166 -13.17 -6.17 -2.79
CA ILE A 166 -13.02 -7.36 -1.93
C ILE A 166 -12.47 -6.90 -0.58
N THR A 167 -13.09 -7.35 0.50
CA THR A 167 -12.60 -7.17 1.87
C THR A 167 -12.35 -8.54 2.50
N ILE A 168 -11.14 -8.74 3.01
CA ILE A 168 -10.73 -9.88 3.84
C ILE A 168 -10.78 -9.41 5.28
N GLU A 169 -11.68 -9.97 6.07
CA GLU A 169 -11.93 -9.61 7.46
C GLU A 169 -12.25 -10.84 8.33
N GLY A 170 -12.22 -10.67 9.64
CA GLY A 170 -12.60 -11.73 10.60
C GLY A 170 -11.59 -12.88 10.77
N CYS A 171 -10.55 -12.97 9.92
CA CYS A 171 -9.54 -14.03 9.96
C CYS A 171 -8.19 -13.62 10.58
N PHE A 172 -8.01 -12.36 10.97
CA PHE A 172 -6.76 -11.86 11.56
C PHE A 172 -6.88 -11.67 13.07
N GLY A 173 -6.03 -12.36 13.85
CA GLY A 173 -6.00 -12.26 15.31
C GLY A 173 -5.22 -11.04 15.86
N GLY A 174 -4.81 -10.11 15.00
CA GLY A 174 -3.97 -8.97 15.37
C GLY A 174 -3.67 -8.05 14.19
N LEU A 175 -2.70 -7.16 14.38
CA LEU A 175 -2.28 -6.25 13.30
C LEU A 175 -1.60 -7.03 12.17
N ILE A 176 -2.01 -6.76 10.94
CA ILE A 176 -1.35 -7.25 9.73
C ILE A 176 0.00 -6.53 9.61
N SER A 177 1.06 -7.28 9.38
CA SER A 177 2.43 -6.78 9.36
C SER A 177 3.07 -6.74 7.98
N ASP A 178 2.64 -7.59 7.05
CA ASP A 178 3.07 -7.55 5.65
C ASP A 178 1.99 -8.17 4.74
N ILE A 179 1.89 -7.69 3.49
CA ILE A 179 1.02 -8.25 2.45
C ILE A 179 1.78 -8.36 1.12
N ARG A 180 1.63 -9.49 0.41
CA ARG A 180 2.33 -9.75 -0.86
C ARG A 180 1.46 -10.49 -1.86
N TRP A 181 1.47 -10.03 -3.11
CA TRP A 181 0.87 -10.74 -4.24
C TRP A 181 1.80 -11.84 -4.75
N SER A 182 1.21 -12.96 -5.18
CA SER A 182 1.91 -13.95 -6.01
C SER A 182 2.27 -13.38 -7.38
N PHE A 183 3.12 -14.09 -8.12
CA PHE A 183 3.59 -13.67 -9.43
C PHE A 183 2.47 -13.39 -10.45
N ARG A 184 1.42 -14.21 -10.46
CA ARG A 184 0.24 -14.00 -11.31
C ARG A 184 -0.79 -13.04 -10.69
N GLY A 185 -0.65 -12.73 -9.41
CA GLY A 185 -1.61 -11.96 -8.63
C GLY A 185 -2.92 -12.71 -8.34
N ASP A 186 -2.91 -14.03 -8.43
CA ASP A 186 -4.03 -14.88 -8.04
C ASP A 186 -4.10 -15.11 -6.52
N LEU A 187 -2.95 -15.11 -5.84
CA LEU A 187 -2.87 -15.29 -4.40
C LEU A 187 -2.36 -14.04 -3.70
N LEU A 188 -2.91 -13.79 -2.50
CA LEU A 188 -2.45 -12.76 -1.59
C LEU A 188 -2.03 -13.39 -0.27
N ALA A 189 -0.75 -13.25 0.09
CA ALA A 189 -0.23 -13.64 1.39
C ALA A 189 -0.31 -12.45 2.36
N ALA A 190 -0.72 -12.70 3.60
CA ALA A 190 -0.75 -11.73 4.69
C ALA A 190 -0.11 -12.32 5.95
N SER A 191 0.83 -11.60 6.54
CA SER A 191 1.40 -11.95 7.85
C SER A 191 0.76 -11.11 8.94
N CYS A 192 0.55 -11.70 10.12
CA CYS A 192 -0.14 -11.06 11.23
C CYS A 192 0.65 -11.19 12.53
N LYS A 193 0.45 -10.24 13.45
CA LYS A 193 1.04 -10.26 14.80
C LYS A 193 0.58 -11.44 15.67
N ASP A 194 -0.45 -12.17 15.25
CA ASP A 194 -0.81 -13.48 15.81
C ASP A 194 0.19 -14.60 15.45
N LYS A 195 1.26 -14.26 14.72
CA LYS A 195 2.34 -15.12 14.21
C LYS A 195 1.95 -16.04 13.06
N ILE A 196 0.74 -15.91 12.55
CA ILE A 196 0.22 -16.74 11.47
C ILE A 196 0.37 -15.99 10.14
N VAL A 197 0.96 -16.69 9.18
CA VAL A 197 0.96 -16.30 7.77
C VAL A 197 -0.23 -16.99 7.11
N ARG A 198 -1.04 -16.23 6.38
CA ARG A 198 -2.24 -16.70 5.68
C ARG A 198 -2.12 -16.41 4.21
N VAL A 199 -2.50 -17.36 3.37
CA VAL A 199 -2.60 -17.19 1.92
C VAL A 199 -4.06 -17.29 1.52
N PHE A 200 -4.52 -16.34 0.71
CA PHE A 200 -5.88 -16.28 0.19
C PHE A 200 -5.84 -16.33 -1.33
N ASP A 201 -6.84 -16.97 -1.94
CA ASP A 201 -7.31 -16.54 -3.26
C ASP A 201 -8.48 -15.59 -3.02
N PRO A 202 -8.26 -14.27 -3.09
CA PRO A 202 -9.25 -13.29 -2.64
C PRO A 202 -10.52 -13.29 -3.50
N ARG A 203 -10.47 -13.80 -4.74
CA ARG A 203 -11.61 -13.81 -5.65
C ARG A 203 -12.50 -15.04 -5.48
N VAL A 204 -11.95 -16.12 -4.90
CA VAL A 204 -12.69 -17.35 -4.63
C VAL A 204 -13.40 -17.27 -3.28
N ASP A 205 -12.65 -17.01 -2.21
CA ASP A 205 -13.20 -16.87 -0.85
C ASP A 205 -12.30 -15.94 -0.02
N SER A 206 -12.80 -14.74 0.28
CA SER A 206 -12.11 -13.76 1.11
C SER A 206 -12.30 -13.99 2.61
N SER A 207 -13.19 -14.90 3.01
CA SER A 207 -13.51 -15.16 4.43
C SER A 207 -12.57 -16.22 5.05
N LYS A 208 -11.95 -17.05 4.22
CA LYS A 208 -11.11 -18.16 4.68
C LYS A 208 -9.80 -18.26 3.88
N PRO A 209 -8.65 -18.43 4.55
CA PRO A 209 -7.40 -18.68 3.85
C PRO A 209 -7.39 -20.07 3.19
N ILE A 210 -6.74 -20.17 2.03
CA ILE A 210 -6.48 -21.47 1.37
C ILE A 210 -5.41 -22.27 2.12
N SER A 211 -4.49 -21.58 2.78
CA SER A 211 -3.46 -22.16 3.62
C SER A 211 -3.06 -21.16 4.71
N GLU A 212 -2.67 -21.67 5.87
CA GLU A 212 -2.13 -20.86 6.95
C GLU A 212 -1.10 -21.64 7.76
N VAL A 213 -0.12 -20.93 8.31
CA VAL A 213 0.92 -21.54 9.15
C VAL A 213 1.47 -20.53 10.14
N GLN A 214 1.82 -21.00 11.33
CA GLN A 214 2.72 -20.26 12.21
C GLN A 214 4.16 -20.36 11.66
N ALA A 215 4.52 -19.48 10.72
CA ALA A 215 5.78 -19.57 9.98
C ALA A 215 7.02 -19.46 10.89
N HIS A 216 6.93 -18.69 11.98
CA HIS A 216 8.03 -18.42 12.90
C HIS A 216 7.55 -18.43 14.37
N GLU A 217 8.41 -18.88 15.29
CA GLU A 217 8.06 -18.98 16.72
C GLU A 217 8.30 -17.67 17.50
N GLY A 218 9.23 -16.85 17.00
CA GLY A 218 9.59 -15.57 17.59
C GLY A 218 8.42 -14.57 17.62
N ALA A 219 8.52 -13.58 18.51
CA ALA A 219 7.46 -12.59 18.72
C ALA A 219 7.52 -11.37 17.79
N LYS A 220 8.54 -11.29 16.94
CA LYS A 220 8.75 -10.17 16.02
C LYS A 220 8.01 -10.37 14.70
N VAL A 221 7.89 -9.28 13.95
CA VAL A 221 7.24 -9.22 12.65
C VAL A 221 7.82 -10.24 11.68
N VAL A 222 6.93 -10.85 10.88
CA VAL A 222 7.26 -11.72 9.76
C VAL A 222 7.09 -10.93 8.47
N ASN A 223 8.17 -10.74 7.71
CA ASN A 223 8.13 -10.13 6.39
C ASN A 223 8.24 -11.20 5.31
N MET A 224 7.67 -10.92 4.14
CA MET A 224 7.47 -11.92 3.09
C MET A 224 7.84 -11.40 1.71
N VAL A 225 8.18 -12.32 0.81
CA VAL A 225 8.29 -12.06 -0.63
C VAL A 225 7.99 -13.34 -1.42
N PHE A 226 7.27 -13.24 -2.53
CA PHE A 226 7.11 -14.36 -3.46
C PHE A 226 8.33 -14.50 -4.37
N LEU A 227 8.72 -15.73 -4.68
CA LEU A 227 9.85 -16.07 -5.57
C LEU A 227 9.45 -16.03 -7.06
N GLY A 228 8.72 -14.99 -7.45
CA GLY A 228 8.28 -14.74 -8.82
C GLY A 228 7.71 -15.99 -9.51
N HIS A 229 8.20 -16.32 -10.70
CA HIS A 229 7.66 -17.41 -11.52
C HIS A 229 7.72 -18.80 -10.85
N ARG A 230 8.53 -18.95 -9.79
CA ARG A 230 8.63 -20.19 -9.00
C ARG A 230 7.40 -20.41 -8.11
N GLU A 231 6.57 -19.37 -7.92
CA GLU A 231 5.37 -19.37 -7.09
C GLU A 231 5.56 -19.89 -5.65
N GLN A 232 6.79 -19.83 -5.13
CA GLN A 232 7.11 -20.15 -3.74
C GLN A 232 7.06 -18.88 -2.88
N LEU A 233 6.78 -19.03 -1.59
CA LEU A 233 6.74 -17.92 -0.63
C LEU A 233 7.98 -17.97 0.28
N VAL A 234 8.74 -16.89 0.35
CA VAL A 234 9.77 -16.69 1.37
C VAL A 234 9.17 -15.93 2.55
N THR A 235 9.42 -16.44 3.76
CA THR A 235 9.17 -15.74 5.00
C THR A 235 10.48 -15.48 5.72
N THR A 236 10.61 -14.29 6.30
CA THR A 236 11.73 -13.91 7.16
C THR A 236 11.20 -13.56 8.53
N GLY A 237 11.85 -14.07 9.56
CA GLY A 237 11.38 -13.92 10.93
C GLY A 237 12.41 -14.35 11.95
N PHE A 238 11.94 -14.72 13.13
CA PHE A 238 12.78 -15.07 14.27
C PHE A 238 12.39 -16.44 14.82
N SER A 239 13.37 -17.25 15.16
CA SER A 239 13.18 -18.47 15.93
C SER A 239 12.79 -18.14 17.38
N ARG A 240 12.41 -19.17 18.13
CA ARG A 240 12.16 -19.07 19.57
C ARG A 240 13.36 -18.51 20.35
N ASP A 241 14.57 -18.87 19.93
CA ASP A 241 15.83 -18.41 20.52
C ASP A 241 16.28 -17.05 19.94
N SER A 242 15.38 -16.31 19.31
CA SER A 242 15.63 -15.00 18.70
C SER A 242 16.70 -14.99 17.60
N ARG A 243 16.95 -16.14 16.95
CA ARG A 243 17.77 -16.17 15.73
C ARG A 243 16.94 -15.76 14.54
N ARG A 244 17.51 -14.94 13.66
CA ARG A 244 16.88 -14.59 12.39
C ARG A 244 16.93 -15.79 11.45
N GLU A 245 15.83 -16.05 10.77
CA GLU A 245 15.69 -17.20 9.88
C GLU A 245 14.90 -16.85 8.62
N ILE A 246 15.25 -17.54 7.53
CA ILE A 246 14.56 -17.54 6.25
C ILE A 246 13.92 -18.90 6.09
N LYS A 247 12.64 -18.94 5.69
CA LYS A 247 11.96 -20.18 5.30
C LYS A 247 11.34 -20.00 3.91
N VAL A 248 11.38 -21.07 3.11
CA VAL A 248 10.73 -21.16 1.80
C VAL A 248 9.56 -22.12 1.92
N TRP A 249 8.43 -21.78 1.33
CA TRP A 249 7.19 -22.54 1.44
C TRP A 249 6.48 -22.69 0.10
N ASP A 250 5.68 -23.75 -0.01
CA ASP A 250 4.62 -23.82 -1.00
C ASP A 250 3.40 -23.08 -0.45
N PRO A 251 2.97 -21.95 -1.05
CA PRO A 251 1.84 -21.16 -0.57
C PRO A 251 0.52 -21.92 -0.58
N ARG A 252 0.40 -23.04 -1.31
CA ARG A 252 -0.81 -23.86 -1.37
C ARG A 252 -0.78 -25.02 -0.37
N ALA A 253 0.39 -25.30 0.25
CA ALA A 253 0.58 -26.38 1.21
C ALA A 253 1.63 -25.99 2.28
N MET A 254 1.26 -25.09 3.20
CA MET A 254 2.16 -24.52 4.21
C MET A 254 2.38 -25.43 5.45
N THR A 255 2.34 -26.76 5.32
CA THR A 255 2.47 -27.67 6.48
C THR A 255 3.88 -27.71 7.05
N GLU A 256 4.89 -27.72 6.17
CA GLU A 256 6.31 -27.70 6.53
C GLU A 256 7.09 -26.83 5.53
N PRO A 257 8.17 -26.17 5.97
CA PRO A 257 8.97 -25.37 5.06
C PRO A 257 9.77 -26.29 4.12
N ILE A 258 9.74 -25.96 2.83
CA ILE A 258 10.60 -26.59 1.79
C ILE A 258 12.07 -26.42 2.17
N LEU A 259 12.40 -25.25 2.72
CA LEU A 259 13.75 -24.91 3.12
C LEU A 259 13.74 -24.03 4.37
N LYS A 260 14.71 -24.24 5.26
CA LYS A 260 14.99 -23.39 6.42
C LYS A 260 16.47 -23.01 6.43
N GLN A 261 16.76 -21.71 6.53
CA GLN A 261 18.11 -21.17 6.68
C GLN A 261 18.17 -20.24 7.90
N GLU A 262 18.97 -20.61 8.89
CA GLU A 262 19.30 -19.73 10.02
C GLU A 262 20.37 -18.72 9.61
N LEU A 263 20.29 -17.50 10.15
CA LEU A 263 21.22 -16.42 9.87
C LEU A 263 22.09 -16.08 11.10
N ASP A 264 21.64 -15.15 11.93
CA ASP A 264 22.37 -14.65 13.11
C ASP A 264 21.40 -14.31 14.26
N GLN A 265 21.90 -13.70 15.33
CA GLN A 265 21.12 -13.30 16.51
C GLN A 265 20.85 -11.78 16.57
N SER A 266 20.98 -11.06 15.44
CA SER A 266 20.71 -9.62 15.42
C SER A 266 19.23 -9.33 15.62
N ALA A 267 18.92 -8.18 16.22
CA ALA A 267 17.55 -7.81 16.56
C ALA A 267 16.74 -7.18 15.41
N GLY A 268 17.40 -6.74 14.33
CA GLY A 268 16.76 -6.03 13.23
C GLY A 268 15.80 -6.90 12.42
N VAL A 269 14.58 -6.39 12.18
CA VAL A 269 13.60 -7.04 11.29
C VAL A 269 14.17 -7.10 9.87
N LEU A 270 14.02 -8.26 9.22
CA LEU A 270 14.53 -8.51 7.88
C LEU A 270 13.55 -8.01 6.82
N MET A 271 14.08 -7.38 5.78
CA MET A 271 13.36 -6.92 4.59
C MET A 271 13.85 -7.74 3.39
N PRO A 272 13.10 -8.77 2.97
CA PRO A 272 13.42 -9.57 1.79
C PRO A 272 13.01 -8.90 0.48
N PHE A 273 13.86 -9.02 -0.54
CA PHE A 273 13.62 -8.57 -1.92
C PHE A 273 14.06 -9.65 -2.89
N TRP A 274 13.22 -9.95 -3.88
CA TRP A 274 13.46 -11.01 -4.85
C TRP A 274 13.71 -10.44 -6.25
N ASP A 275 14.81 -10.86 -6.86
CA ASP A 275 15.12 -10.64 -8.28
C ASP A 275 14.82 -11.93 -9.06
N ASP A 276 13.68 -11.94 -9.76
CA ASP A 276 13.16 -13.10 -10.49
C ASP A 276 14.09 -13.57 -11.61
N ASP A 277 14.76 -12.62 -12.26
CA ASP A 277 15.61 -12.89 -13.42
C ASP A 277 16.94 -13.52 -13.02
N ALA A 278 17.47 -13.12 -11.85
CA ALA A 278 18.73 -13.62 -11.32
C ALA A 278 18.56 -14.80 -10.37
N GLY A 279 17.36 -15.06 -9.86
CA GLY A 279 17.15 -16.04 -8.80
C GLY A 279 17.81 -15.61 -7.48
N MET A 280 17.87 -14.30 -7.22
CA MET A 280 18.62 -13.71 -6.12
C MET A 280 17.68 -13.14 -5.06
N LEU A 281 17.87 -13.57 -3.81
CA LEU A 281 17.19 -13.04 -2.62
C LEU A 281 18.14 -12.07 -1.91
N TYR A 282 17.77 -10.79 -1.85
CA TYR A 282 18.45 -9.76 -1.08
C TYR A 282 17.73 -9.53 0.24
N ILE A 283 18.50 -9.45 1.33
CA ILE A 283 18.00 -9.26 2.69
C ILE A 283 18.71 -8.06 3.32
N GLY A 284 17.96 -7.01 3.62
CA GLY A 284 18.40 -5.91 4.48
C GLY A 284 17.79 -6.03 5.87
N GLY A 285 18.52 -5.69 6.92
CA GLY A 285 17.98 -5.63 8.28
C GLY A 285 17.76 -4.19 8.74
N LYS A 286 16.61 -3.88 9.34
CA LYS A 286 16.41 -2.59 9.99
C LYS A 286 17.37 -2.43 11.16
N GLY A 287 18.20 -1.40 11.13
CA GLY A 287 19.31 -1.18 12.06
C GLY A 287 20.62 -1.85 11.66
N ASP A 288 20.60 -2.76 10.68
CA ASP A 288 21.81 -3.43 10.21
C ASP A 288 22.57 -2.56 9.21
N GLY A 289 23.90 -2.68 9.22
CA GLY A 289 24.74 -2.02 8.23
C GLY A 289 24.77 -2.75 6.88
N ASN A 290 24.57 -4.06 6.86
CA ASN A 290 24.78 -4.90 5.69
C ASN A 290 23.50 -5.18 4.88
N ILE A 291 23.69 -5.47 3.59
CA ILE A 291 22.70 -6.15 2.74
C ILE A 291 23.30 -7.49 2.38
N ARG A 292 22.67 -8.58 2.80
CA ARG A 292 23.10 -9.96 2.47
C ARG A 292 22.33 -10.46 1.27
N TYR A 293 22.95 -11.31 0.47
CA TYR A 293 22.28 -11.84 -0.71
C TYR A 293 22.61 -13.31 -0.94
N PHE A 294 21.59 -14.03 -1.37
CA PHE A 294 21.55 -15.46 -1.52
C PHE A 294 21.05 -15.79 -2.92
N GLU A 295 21.55 -16.88 -3.48
CA GLU A 295 21.01 -17.44 -4.71
C GLU A 295 20.08 -18.60 -4.32
N ILE A 296 18.85 -18.58 -4.84
CA ILE A 296 17.90 -19.68 -4.66
C ILE A 296 17.73 -20.37 -6.00
N VAL A 297 18.01 -21.67 -6.03
CA VAL A 297 17.93 -22.50 -7.25
C VAL A 297 17.23 -23.80 -6.95
N ASP A 298 16.65 -24.41 -7.98
CA ASP A 298 16.27 -25.82 -7.93
C ASP A 298 17.42 -26.66 -8.47
N GLU A 299 17.96 -27.53 -7.63
CA GLU A 299 19.03 -28.46 -7.98
C GLU A 299 18.57 -29.88 -7.63
N ALA A 300 18.67 -30.80 -8.60
CA ALA A 300 18.24 -32.19 -8.46
C ALA A 300 16.79 -32.36 -7.93
N GLY A 301 15.89 -31.45 -8.28
CA GLY A 301 14.48 -31.47 -7.88
C GLY A 301 14.20 -30.92 -6.48
N ALA A 302 15.20 -30.31 -5.81
CA ALA A 302 15.04 -29.68 -4.51
C ALA A 302 15.43 -28.19 -4.57
N THR A 303 14.63 -27.34 -3.93
CA THR A 303 14.96 -25.92 -3.77
C THR A 303 16.07 -25.78 -2.74
N SER A 304 17.16 -25.12 -3.13
CA SER A 304 18.35 -24.91 -2.31
C SER A 304 18.70 -23.42 -2.25
N ILE A 305 19.19 -22.96 -1.09
CA ILE A 305 19.66 -21.58 -0.88
C ILE A 305 21.18 -21.58 -0.68
N TYR A 306 21.86 -20.68 -1.38
CA TYR A 306 23.31 -20.53 -1.29
C TYR A 306 23.68 -19.09 -0.93
N PRO A 307 24.37 -18.83 0.18
CA PRO A 307 24.92 -17.52 0.47
C PRO A 307 25.91 -17.11 -0.61
N VAL A 308 25.71 -15.93 -1.22
CA VAL A 308 26.62 -15.40 -2.23
C VAL A 308 27.66 -14.52 -1.57
N SER A 309 27.23 -13.39 -0.98
CA SER A 309 28.07 -12.43 -0.28
C SER A 309 27.21 -11.43 0.52
N GLU A 310 27.84 -10.38 1.05
CA GLU A 310 27.18 -9.26 1.70
C GLU A 310 27.86 -7.93 1.35
N THR A 311 27.06 -6.88 1.20
CA THR A 311 27.55 -5.50 1.04
C THR A 311 27.56 -4.86 2.42
N LYS A 312 28.75 -4.56 2.93
CA LYS A 312 28.93 -3.99 4.27
C LYS A 312 28.86 -2.48 4.23
N SER A 313 28.23 -1.88 5.23
CA SER A 313 28.27 -0.46 5.50
C SER A 313 28.36 -0.24 7.01
N ALA A 314 29.10 0.79 7.42
CA ALA A 314 29.21 1.17 8.83
C ALA A 314 27.92 1.84 9.34
N GLU A 315 27.13 2.40 8.45
CA GLU A 315 25.88 3.10 8.79
C GLU A 315 24.69 2.14 8.72
N SER A 316 23.86 2.22 9.76
CA SER A 316 22.65 1.40 9.92
C SER A 316 21.54 1.78 8.94
N THR A 317 20.96 0.77 8.32
CA THR A 317 19.80 0.87 7.44
C THR A 317 18.55 1.28 8.22
N LYS A 318 17.88 2.33 7.78
CA LYS A 318 16.55 2.71 8.27
C LYS A 318 15.43 2.17 7.39
N GLY A 319 15.68 2.09 6.08
CA GLY A 319 14.75 1.65 5.06
C GLY A 319 15.47 1.23 3.79
N LEU A 320 14.80 0.49 2.92
CA LEU A 320 15.38 -0.05 1.71
C LEU A 320 14.27 -0.23 0.66
N ALA A 321 14.55 0.14 -0.58
CA ALA A 321 13.69 -0.21 -1.71
C ALA A 321 14.55 -0.66 -2.89
N MET A 322 14.13 -1.76 -3.52
CA MET A 322 14.72 -2.23 -4.78
C MET A 322 14.11 -1.44 -5.93
N LEU A 323 14.94 -0.95 -6.85
CA LEU A 323 14.48 -0.29 -8.05
C LEU A 323 14.02 -1.33 -9.07
N PRO A 324 13.06 -0.98 -9.96
CA PRO A 324 12.65 -1.89 -11.04
C PRO A 324 13.83 -2.33 -11.90
N LYS A 325 13.84 -3.59 -12.35
CA LYS A 325 14.94 -4.17 -13.14
C LYS A 325 15.31 -3.32 -14.36
N ARG A 326 14.33 -2.69 -15.01
CA ARG A 326 14.52 -1.79 -16.17
C ARG A 326 15.41 -0.57 -15.91
N THR A 327 15.76 -0.29 -14.65
CA THR A 327 16.65 0.83 -14.27
C THR A 327 18.12 0.45 -14.21
N VAL A 328 18.45 -0.84 -14.24
CA VAL A 328 19.83 -1.29 -14.06
C VAL A 328 20.68 -0.95 -15.28
N ASP A 329 21.94 -0.61 -15.04
CA ASP A 329 22.94 -0.37 -16.06
C ASP A 329 23.44 -1.71 -16.63
N VAL A 330 22.81 -2.10 -17.72
CA VAL A 330 23.11 -3.33 -18.47
C VAL A 330 24.55 -3.34 -19.00
N GLY A 331 25.10 -2.18 -19.36
CA GLY A 331 26.47 -2.04 -19.86
C GLY A 331 27.51 -2.31 -18.78
N ARG A 332 27.18 -2.02 -17.51
CA ARG A 332 28.02 -2.34 -16.35
C ARG A 332 27.79 -3.74 -15.78
N CYS A 333 26.92 -4.55 -16.38
CA CYS A 333 26.50 -5.84 -15.81
C CYS A 333 25.86 -5.70 -14.42
N GLU A 334 25.17 -4.58 -14.16
CA GLU A 334 24.38 -4.39 -12.94
C GLU A 334 23.11 -5.25 -12.99
N THR A 335 22.88 -6.06 -11.96
CA THR A 335 21.72 -6.97 -11.89
C THR A 335 20.63 -6.45 -10.97
N ALA A 336 20.98 -5.66 -9.96
CA ALA A 336 20.00 -5.05 -9.05
C ALA A 336 20.52 -3.70 -8.56
N ARG A 337 19.59 -2.78 -8.30
CA ARG A 337 19.90 -1.46 -7.73
C ARG A 337 18.92 -1.18 -6.59
N PHE A 338 19.42 -0.59 -5.52
CA PHE A 338 18.63 -0.26 -4.33
C PHE A 338 18.82 1.20 -3.95
N ILE A 339 17.77 1.84 -3.45
CA ILE A 339 17.88 3.06 -2.66
C ILE A 339 17.89 2.66 -1.19
N LYS A 340 19.00 2.94 -0.50
CA LYS A 340 19.19 2.64 0.91
C LYS A 340 19.02 3.90 1.74
N LEU A 341 18.05 3.89 2.65
CA LEU A 341 17.85 4.97 3.61
C LEU A 341 18.68 4.72 4.86
N LEU A 342 19.33 5.77 5.32
CA LEU A 342 20.06 5.82 6.60
C LEU A 342 19.32 6.73 7.57
N ARG A 343 20.01 7.26 8.60
CA ARG A 343 19.38 8.11 9.61
C ARG A 343 18.82 9.41 9.02
N ASP A 344 19.65 10.11 8.24
CA ASP A 344 19.43 11.47 7.74
C ASP A 344 19.88 11.65 6.28
N LYS A 345 20.13 10.55 5.57
CA LYS A 345 20.53 10.55 4.17
C LYS A 345 20.08 9.28 3.46
N ALA A 346 20.18 9.27 2.14
CA ALA A 346 19.98 8.10 1.30
C ALA A 346 21.07 8.00 0.24
N HIS A 347 21.34 6.80 -0.25
CA HIS A 347 22.24 6.55 -1.36
C HIS A 347 21.86 5.30 -2.16
N LEU A 348 22.29 5.24 -3.41
CA LEU A 348 22.11 4.07 -4.24
C LEU A 348 23.16 2.99 -3.91
N VAL A 349 22.75 1.73 -4.05
CA VAL A 349 23.61 0.55 -3.96
C VAL A 349 23.40 -0.31 -5.19
N SER A 350 24.46 -0.51 -5.95
CA SER A 350 24.45 -1.15 -7.27
C SER A 350 25.11 -2.52 -7.17
N PHE A 351 24.41 -3.59 -7.55
CA PHE A 351 24.90 -4.96 -7.50
C PHE A 351 25.34 -5.42 -8.88
N THR A 352 26.62 -5.75 -9.03
CA THR A 352 27.25 -5.98 -10.34
C THR A 352 27.84 -7.38 -10.43
N VAL A 353 27.60 -8.06 -11.56
CA VAL A 353 28.32 -9.28 -11.93
C VAL A 353 29.61 -8.87 -12.66
N PRO A 354 30.81 -9.18 -12.12
CA PRO A 354 32.05 -8.79 -12.76
C PRO A 354 32.26 -9.57 -14.08
N ARG A 355 32.04 -8.90 -15.21
CA ARG A 355 32.33 -9.41 -16.56
C ARG A 355 33.33 -8.50 -17.26
N LYS A 356 34.15 -9.07 -18.14
CA LYS A 356 35.13 -8.34 -18.98
C LYS A 356 34.65 -8.33 -20.42
N SER A 357 33.53 -7.68 -20.69
CA SER A 357 32.93 -7.60 -22.01
C SER A 357 32.05 -6.36 -22.13
N ASP A 358 32.19 -5.65 -23.24
CA ASP A 358 31.34 -4.50 -23.59
C ASP A 358 30.08 -4.94 -24.37
N ARG A 359 29.96 -6.23 -24.68
CA ARG A 359 28.75 -6.80 -25.32
C ARG A 359 27.67 -7.04 -24.28
N PHE A 360 26.41 -6.88 -24.70
CA PHE A 360 25.25 -7.30 -23.93
C PHE A 360 25.39 -8.77 -23.47
N GLN A 361 25.10 -9.02 -22.19
CA GLN A 361 25.24 -10.33 -21.55
C GLN A 361 23.86 -10.98 -21.40
N ASP A 362 23.38 -11.63 -22.46
CA ASP A 362 22.07 -12.29 -22.49
C ASP A 362 21.89 -13.35 -21.39
N ASP A 363 22.96 -14.02 -20.97
CA ASP A 363 22.92 -15.04 -19.93
C ASP A 363 22.52 -14.52 -18.53
N ILE A 364 22.82 -13.26 -18.21
CA ILE A 364 22.43 -12.62 -16.93
C ILE A 364 21.20 -11.71 -17.06
N TYR A 365 20.73 -11.46 -18.29
CA TYR A 365 19.60 -10.61 -18.62
C TYR A 365 18.57 -11.36 -19.48
N PRO A 366 17.85 -12.34 -18.90
CA PRO A 366 16.65 -12.88 -19.55
C PRO A 366 15.59 -11.77 -19.69
N ASP A 367 14.52 -12.05 -20.43
CA ASP A 367 13.41 -11.11 -20.54
C ASP A 367 12.81 -10.84 -19.14
N THR A 368 12.83 -9.58 -18.73
CA THR A 368 12.37 -9.10 -17.40
C THR A 368 10.90 -8.74 -17.43
N LEU A 369 10.28 -8.54 -16.27
CA LEU A 369 8.96 -7.91 -16.13
C LEU A 369 8.87 -6.55 -16.86
N ALA A 370 7.88 -6.42 -17.73
CA ALA A 370 7.60 -5.21 -18.48
C ALA A 370 6.76 -4.20 -17.66
N PRO A 371 6.86 -2.88 -17.92
CA PRO A 371 5.96 -1.85 -17.38
C PRO A 371 4.51 -1.94 -17.89
N GLU A 372 4.07 -3.09 -18.40
CA GLU A 372 2.78 -3.23 -19.05
C GLU A 372 1.86 -4.21 -18.29
N PRO A 373 0.62 -3.80 -17.97
CA PRO A 373 -0.34 -4.71 -17.35
C PRO A 373 -0.72 -5.84 -18.31
N SER A 374 -0.93 -7.02 -17.73
CA SER A 374 -1.31 -8.23 -18.45
C SER A 374 -2.82 -8.39 -18.58
N THR A 375 -3.58 -7.77 -17.67
CA THR A 375 -5.05 -7.65 -17.72
C THR A 375 -5.51 -6.31 -17.17
N THR A 376 -6.77 -5.94 -17.44
CA THR A 376 -7.46 -4.84 -16.76
C THR A 376 -7.95 -5.26 -15.38
N ALA A 377 -8.34 -4.28 -14.54
CA ALA A 377 -9.00 -4.54 -13.26
C ALA A 377 -10.27 -5.38 -13.46
N GLU A 378 -11.14 -4.99 -14.40
CA GLU A 378 -12.36 -5.74 -14.75
C GLU A 378 -12.06 -7.18 -15.14
N GLY A 379 -11.05 -7.40 -16.00
CA GLY A 379 -10.64 -8.76 -16.39
C GLY A 379 -10.15 -9.59 -15.21
N TRP A 380 -9.36 -9.00 -14.31
CA TRP A 380 -8.84 -9.72 -13.13
C TRP A 380 -9.94 -10.05 -12.11
N PHE A 381 -10.83 -9.09 -11.80
CA PHE A 381 -12.01 -9.33 -10.96
C PHE A 381 -12.98 -10.33 -11.59
N GLY A 382 -13.04 -10.38 -12.93
CA GLY A 382 -13.74 -11.40 -13.71
C GLY A 382 -13.07 -12.78 -13.75
N GLY A 383 -11.93 -12.96 -13.09
CA GLY A 383 -11.25 -14.25 -12.92
C GLY A 383 -9.99 -14.47 -13.77
N ALA A 384 -9.55 -13.50 -14.58
CA ALA A 384 -8.33 -13.64 -15.37
C ALA A 384 -7.07 -13.74 -14.49
N THR A 385 -6.14 -14.65 -14.84
CA THR A 385 -4.86 -14.87 -14.14
C THR A 385 -3.67 -14.96 -15.09
N PRO A 386 -3.46 -13.95 -15.97
CA PRO A 386 -2.36 -13.98 -16.91
C PRO A 386 -1.00 -13.88 -16.19
N GLU A 387 0.05 -14.41 -16.82
CA GLU A 387 1.42 -14.12 -16.39
C GLU A 387 1.75 -12.65 -16.66
N PRO A 388 2.62 -12.04 -15.83
CA PRO A 388 3.21 -10.75 -16.14
C PRO A 388 3.85 -10.72 -17.53
N LYS A 389 3.56 -9.68 -18.31
CA LYS A 389 4.25 -9.41 -19.57
C LYS A 389 5.74 -9.22 -19.32
N ARG A 390 6.55 -9.71 -20.25
CA ARG A 390 8.02 -9.59 -20.21
C ARG A 390 8.53 -8.74 -21.36
N MET A 391 9.66 -8.08 -21.15
CA MET A 391 10.38 -7.28 -22.15
C MET A 391 11.85 -7.70 -22.16
N SER A 392 12.50 -7.57 -23.32
CA SER A 392 13.95 -7.77 -23.38
C SER A 392 14.67 -6.69 -22.59
N MET A 393 15.92 -6.94 -22.17
CA MET A 393 16.81 -5.90 -21.62
C MET A 393 17.93 -5.51 -22.59
N ASP A 394 17.92 -6.11 -23.78
CA ASP A 394 18.89 -5.82 -24.85
C ASP A 394 18.66 -4.41 -25.42
N PRO A 395 19.62 -3.48 -25.27
CA PRO A 395 19.50 -2.13 -25.80
C PRO A 395 19.21 -2.08 -27.31
N ALA A 396 19.67 -3.09 -28.07
CA ALA A 396 19.43 -3.17 -29.51
C ALA A 396 17.96 -3.52 -29.86
N LYS A 397 17.25 -4.21 -28.97
CA LYS A 397 15.85 -4.62 -29.18
C LYS A 397 14.84 -3.62 -28.62
N ASN A 398 15.23 -2.88 -27.59
CA ASN A 398 14.35 -1.93 -26.91
C ASN A 398 14.39 -0.50 -27.46
N GLY A 399 15.16 -0.25 -28.52
CA GLY A 399 15.25 1.07 -29.16
C GLY A 399 15.73 2.20 -28.23
N GLY A 400 16.42 1.87 -27.14
CA GLY A 400 16.83 2.84 -26.10
C GLY A 400 15.71 3.45 -25.27
N ALA A 401 14.44 3.04 -25.45
CA ALA A 401 13.31 3.58 -24.71
C ALA A 401 13.05 2.75 -23.44
N THR A 402 13.58 3.19 -22.30
CA THR A 402 13.33 2.57 -20.99
C THR A 402 12.04 3.04 -20.30
N HIS A 403 11.26 3.92 -20.94
CA HIS A 403 10.05 4.51 -20.32
C HIS A 403 8.90 4.63 -21.33
N ALA A 404 8.12 3.56 -21.49
CA ALA A 404 6.76 3.68 -22.01
C ALA A 404 5.82 3.96 -20.83
N SER A 405 5.20 5.14 -20.81
CA SER A 405 4.17 5.50 -19.82
C SER A 405 2.82 4.94 -20.28
N VAL A 406 2.22 4.06 -19.49
CA VAL A 406 0.82 3.66 -19.68
C VAL A 406 -0.06 4.67 -18.95
N SER A 407 -0.98 5.31 -19.67
CA SER A 407 -1.93 6.26 -19.07
C SER A 407 -2.81 5.54 -18.04
N THR A 408 -2.65 5.91 -16.76
CA THR A 408 -3.56 5.51 -15.69
C THR A 408 -4.76 6.45 -15.74
N THR A 409 -5.83 6.03 -16.42
CA THR A 409 -7.08 6.79 -16.40
C THR A 409 -7.76 6.58 -15.05
N ILE A 410 -7.99 7.65 -14.30
CA ILE A 410 -8.83 7.65 -13.11
C ILE A 410 -10.10 8.43 -13.46
N ARG A 411 -11.27 7.82 -13.29
CA ARG A 411 -12.53 8.53 -13.48
C ARG A 411 -12.74 9.40 -12.25
N SER A 412 -12.45 10.69 -12.38
CA SER A 412 -12.74 11.63 -11.31
C SER A 412 -14.24 11.60 -11.01
N ALA A 413 -14.61 11.57 -9.74
CA ALA A 413 -15.93 11.98 -9.32
C ALA A 413 -16.08 13.47 -9.66
N GLY A 414 -16.68 13.75 -10.82
CA GLY A 414 -17.19 15.05 -11.23
C GLY A 414 -16.16 16.15 -11.51
N LYS A 415 -15.65 16.21 -12.75
CA LYS A 415 -15.42 17.50 -13.44
C LYS A 415 -15.87 17.41 -14.90
N SER A 416 -16.80 18.29 -15.26
CA SER A 416 -17.25 18.50 -16.64
C SER A 416 -16.11 19.13 -17.46
N ALA A 417 -15.94 18.69 -18.70
CA ALA A 417 -14.92 19.17 -19.66
C ALA A 417 -15.10 20.64 -20.11
N ALA A 418 -15.88 21.45 -19.41
CA ALA A 418 -16.13 22.87 -19.74
C ALA A 418 -15.25 23.86 -18.95
N ASP A 419 -14.61 23.45 -17.85
CA ASP A 419 -13.89 24.39 -16.97
C ASP A 419 -12.38 24.52 -17.27
N VAL A 420 -11.84 23.71 -18.19
CA VAL A 420 -10.42 23.79 -18.61
C VAL A 420 -10.17 24.92 -19.61
N ALA A 421 -11.23 25.51 -20.19
CA ALA A 421 -11.11 26.57 -21.19
C ALA A 421 -11.15 28.00 -20.63
N SER A 422 -11.47 28.22 -19.34
CA SER A 422 -11.60 29.59 -18.80
C SER A 422 -10.35 30.16 -18.12
N ALA A 423 -9.29 29.37 -17.93
CA ALA A 423 -8.04 29.82 -17.32
C ALA A 423 -6.99 30.33 -18.32
N ALA A 424 -7.20 30.16 -19.63
CA ALA A 424 -6.23 30.52 -20.67
C ALA A 424 -6.51 31.85 -21.41
N ALA A 425 -7.57 32.59 -21.04
CA ALA A 425 -7.98 33.80 -21.76
C ALA A 425 -8.11 35.04 -20.85
N ALA A 426 -7.06 35.31 -20.07
CA ALA A 426 -6.93 36.58 -19.35
C ALA A 426 -5.52 37.17 -19.54
N SER A 427 -5.15 37.46 -20.79
CA SER A 427 -4.18 38.52 -21.08
C SER A 427 -4.35 39.06 -22.50
N SER A 428 -4.15 40.37 -22.62
CA SER A 428 -4.18 41.22 -23.83
C SER A 428 -5.56 41.64 -24.37
N GLY A 429 -5.75 42.96 -24.41
CA GLY A 429 -6.98 43.64 -24.78
C GLY A 429 -6.98 44.22 -26.19
N ALA A 430 -8.20 44.66 -26.54
CA ALA A 430 -8.57 45.78 -27.41
C ALA A 430 -8.21 45.75 -28.90
N GLY A 431 -9.26 45.74 -29.74
CA GLY A 431 -9.29 46.47 -31.00
C GLY A 431 -10.17 45.89 -32.12
N GLY A 432 -11.29 46.56 -32.42
CA GLY A 432 -11.66 46.87 -33.81
C GLY A 432 -12.60 45.92 -34.59
N ALA A 433 -13.83 46.40 -34.75
CA ALA A 433 -14.94 46.04 -35.65
C ALA A 433 -14.69 45.41 -37.05
N ALA A 434 -15.66 44.55 -37.41
CA ALA A 434 -16.39 44.40 -38.68
C ALA A 434 -15.69 43.88 -39.95
N ALA A 435 -16.19 42.75 -40.50
CA ALA A 435 -16.99 42.68 -41.75
C ALA A 435 -17.16 41.22 -42.24
N ALA A 436 -18.12 41.05 -43.15
CA ALA A 436 -18.84 39.84 -43.51
C ALA A 436 -18.15 38.86 -44.50
N ALA A 437 -18.83 37.70 -44.63
CA ALA A 437 -19.06 36.87 -45.82
C ALA A 437 -18.17 35.64 -46.07
N GLY A 438 -18.83 34.51 -46.35
CA GLY A 438 -18.25 33.35 -47.04
C GLY A 438 -18.79 32.00 -46.57
N ALA A 439 -19.77 31.45 -47.29
CA ALA A 439 -20.44 30.19 -47.02
C ALA A 439 -19.68 28.93 -47.53
N SER A 440 -19.92 27.77 -46.91
CA SER A 440 -20.16 26.43 -47.51
C SER A 440 -20.14 25.37 -46.38
N SER A 441 -21.30 24.90 -45.92
CA SER A 441 -22.06 23.73 -46.38
C SER A 441 -21.50 22.36 -45.94
N GLY A 442 -22.25 21.70 -45.03
CA GLY A 442 -22.31 20.24 -44.99
C GLY A 442 -22.27 19.60 -43.60
N ALA A 443 -23.37 19.63 -42.82
CA ALA A 443 -23.59 18.66 -41.75
C ALA A 443 -25.08 18.46 -41.36
N SER A 444 -25.49 17.20 -41.44
CA SER A 444 -26.43 16.45 -40.57
C SER A 444 -27.78 17.05 -40.19
N SER A 445 -28.86 16.39 -40.65
CA SER A 445 -30.16 16.40 -40.00
C SER A 445 -30.31 15.16 -39.10
N GLY A 446 -30.42 15.36 -37.79
CA GLY A 446 -30.81 14.32 -36.85
C GLY A 446 -30.74 14.78 -35.40
N ALA A 447 -31.91 14.84 -34.75
CA ALA A 447 -32.16 14.98 -33.31
C ALA A 447 -32.07 16.38 -32.68
N ALA A 448 -33.10 17.19 -32.91
CA ALA A 448 -33.53 18.22 -31.94
C ALA A 448 -34.52 17.58 -30.94
N ALA A 449 -34.00 16.80 -29.98
CA ALA A 449 -34.67 16.58 -28.71
C ALA A 449 -34.23 17.72 -27.76
N SER A 450 -35.18 18.26 -27.00
CA SER A 450 -35.19 19.65 -26.56
C SER A 450 -34.10 19.98 -25.52
N SER A 451 -33.37 21.09 -25.74
CA SER A 451 -32.41 21.63 -24.74
C SER A 451 -33.07 21.96 -23.38
N GLY A 452 -34.40 22.13 -23.37
CA GLY A 452 -35.21 22.32 -22.17
C GLY A 452 -35.30 21.06 -21.30
N GLU A 453 -35.48 19.87 -21.87
CA GLU A 453 -35.54 18.61 -21.11
C GLU A 453 -34.20 18.28 -20.45
N VAL A 454 -33.09 18.51 -21.14
CA VAL A 454 -31.74 18.30 -20.59
C VAL A 454 -31.46 19.27 -19.42
N THR A 455 -31.96 20.49 -19.50
CA THR A 455 -31.81 21.49 -18.43
C THR A 455 -32.68 21.12 -17.22
N SER A 456 -33.90 20.63 -17.45
CA SER A 456 -34.80 20.14 -16.40
C SER A 456 -34.24 18.92 -15.68
N LEU A 457 -33.70 17.95 -16.42
CA LEU A 457 -33.09 16.74 -15.85
C LEU A 457 -31.83 17.06 -15.04
N LYS A 458 -31.00 18.01 -15.49
CA LYS A 458 -29.84 18.48 -14.71
C LYS A 458 -30.25 19.11 -13.38
N ALA A 459 -31.33 19.89 -13.36
CA ALA A 459 -31.86 20.46 -12.13
C ALA A 459 -32.42 19.37 -11.18
N GLN A 460 -33.07 18.35 -11.73
CA GLN A 460 -33.58 17.21 -10.96
C GLN A 460 -32.44 16.39 -10.34
N VAL A 461 -31.38 16.10 -11.10
CA VAL A 461 -30.19 15.39 -10.60
C VAL A 461 -29.48 16.19 -9.51
N ALA A 462 -29.32 17.51 -9.68
CA ALA A 462 -28.73 18.37 -8.66
C ALA A 462 -29.56 18.37 -7.35
N SER A 463 -30.88 18.34 -7.47
CA SER A 463 -31.79 18.26 -6.32
C SER A 463 -31.72 16.90 -5.60
N LEU A 464 -31.65 15.80 -6.35
CA LEU A 464 -31.49 14.44 -5.80
C LEU A 464 -30.13 14.28 -5.11
N GLN A 465 -29.06 14.77 -5.72
CA GLN A 465 -27.73 14.76 -5.10
C GLN A 465 -27.71 15.52 -3.78
N ALA A 466 -28.31 16.72 -3.73
CA ALA A 466 -28.41 17.48 -2.48
C ALA A 466 -29.28 16.78 -1.41
N ALA A 467 -30.28 15.99 -1.82
CA ALA A 467 -31.08 15.18 -0.91
C ALA A 467 -30.29 13.98 -0.38
N LEU A 468 -29.50 13.32 -1.23
CA LEU A 468 -28.61 12.22 -0.86
C LEU A 468 -27.54 12.67 0.14
N ASP A 469 -26.86 13.79 -0.11
CA ASP A 469 -25.83 14.33 0.78
C ASP A 469 -26.39 14.63 2.18
N ARG A 470 -27.61 15.19 2.26
CA ARG A 470 -28.31 15.42 3.54
C ARG A 470 -28.69 14.12 4.25
N ALA A 471 -29.15 13.12 3.50
CA ALA A 471 -29.53 11.83 4.07
C ALA A 471 -28.32 11.05 4.61
N VAL A 472 -27.18 11.11 3.90
CA VAL A 472 -25.90 10.52 4.34
C VAL A 472 -25.40 11.23 5.60
N ALA A 473 -25.37 12.57 5.62
CA ALA A 473 -24.96 13.31 6.82
C ALA A 473 -25.85 13.03 8.03
N ALA A 474 -27.17 12.89 7.84
CA ALA A 474 -28.11 12.54 8.90
C ALA A 474 -27.91 11.10 9.40
N LYS A 475 -27.60 10.16 8.51
CA LYS A 475 -27.27 8.77 8.85
C LYS A 475 -26.00 8.71 9.69
N ASP A 476 -24.93 9.36 9.26
CA ASP A 476 -23.64 9.34 9.95
C ASP A 476 -23.74 9.97 11.35
N ALA A 477 -24.51 11.06 11.48
CA ALA A 477 -24.81 11.68 12.77
C ALA A 477 -25.61 10.76 13.70
N ALA A 478 -26.58 9.99 13.17
CA ALA A 478 -27.36 9.04 13.95
C ALA A 478 -26.52 7.81 14.38
N GLU A 479 -25.64 7.31 13.51
CA GLU A 479 -24.71 6.21 13.83
C GLU A 479 -23.70 6.63 14.91
N ALA A 480 -23.20 7.88 14.86
CA ALA A 480 -22.34 8.43 15.90
C ALA A 480 -23.05 8.51 17.27
N LYS A 481 -24.31 8.94 17.30
CA LYS A 481 -25.13 8.96 18.53
C LYS A 481 -25.39 7.56 19.07
N ALA A 482 -25.73 6.60 18.22
CA ALA A 482 -25.97 5.20 18.62
C ALA A 482 -24.70 4.57 19.24
N LYS A 483 -23.53 4.81 18.64
CA LYS A 483 -22.25 4.32 19.14
C LYS A 483 -21.87 4.94 20.49
N LYS A 484 -22.20 6.22 20.70
CA LYS A 484 -22.01 6.89 21.99
C LYS A 484 -22.92 6.29 23.06
N ALA A 485 -24.22 6.15 22.78
CA ALA A 485 -25.18 5.53 23.70
C ALA A 485 -24.81 4.09 24.07
N GLU A 486 -24.25 3.31 23.14
CA GLU A 486 -23.73 1.97 23.42
C GLU A 486 -22.53 1.99 24.37
N GLY A 487 -21.63 2.98 24.23
CA GLY A 487 -20.50 3.17 25.15
C GLY A 487 -20.95 3.59 26.55
N ASP A 488 -21.92 4.50 26.63
CA ASP A 488 -22.51 4.96 27.89
C ASP A 488 -23.22 3.81 28.62
N ALA A 489 -23.99 2.98 27.90
CA ALA A 489 -24.62 1.77 28.43
C ALA A 489 -23.61 0.76 28.99
N LYS A 490 -22.50 0.51 28.28
CA LYS A 490 -21.44 -0.39 28.77
C LYS A 490 -20.80 0.15 30.05
N THR A 491 -20.61 1.46 30.14
CA THR A 491 -20.04 2.11 31.33
C THR A 491 -20.97 1.96 32.54
N LEU A 492 -22.26 2.21 32.34
CA LEU A 492 -23.31 2.02 33.36
C LEU A 492 -23.43 0.55 33.80
N GLU A 493 -23.30 -0.41 32.89
CA GLU A 493 -23.28 -1.85 33.23
C GLU A 493 -22.07 -2.23 34.10
N VAL A 494 -20.89 -1.66 33.84
CA VAL A 494 -19.72 -1.85 34.70
C VAL A 494 -19.93 -1.23 36.08
N GLN A 495 -20.51 -0.03 36.15
CA GLN A 495 -20.83 0.64 37.42
C GLN A 495 -21.85 -0.17 38.25
N LEU A 496 -22.91 -0.66 37.61
CA LEU A 496 -23.92 -1.50 38.25
C LEU A 496 -23.33 -2.82 38.76
N ARG A 497 -22.40 -3.43 38.01
CA ARG A 497 -21.68 -4.63 38.46
C ARG A 497 -20.81 -4.33 39.68
N ALA A 498 -20.07 -3.23 39.67
CA ALA A 498 -19.23 -2.81 40.79
C ALA A 498 -20.06 -2.49 42.04
N ALA A 499 -21.22 -1.84 41.89
CA ALA A 499 -22.15 -1.55 42.98
C ALA A 499 -22.71 -2.84 43.61
N LYS A 500 -23.13 -3.81 42.79
CA LYS A 500 -23.59 -5.13 43.25
C LYS A 500 -22.50 -5.94 43.95
N GLU A 501 -21.27 -5.89 43.45
CA GLU A 501 -20.10 -6.52 44.09
C GLU A 501 -19.76 -5.86 45.43
N ALA A 502 -19.94 -4.52 45.56
CA ALA A 502 -19.76 -3.81 46.83
C ALA A 502 -20.88 -4.09 47.84
N ALA A 503 -22.14 -4.18 47.40
CA ALA A 503 -23.29 -4.51 48.26
C ALA A 503 -23.27 -5.96 48.77
N ALA A 504 -22.70 -6.90 47.99
CA ALA A 504 -22.46 -8.28 48.42
C ALA A 504 -21.41 -8.39 49.54
N VAL A 505 -20.64 -7.32 49.78
CA VAL A 505 -19.63 -7.20 50.83
C VAL A 505 -20.12 -6.19 51.88
N GLY A 506 -21.06 -6.59 52.74
CA GLY A 506 -21.47 -5.79 53.91
C GLY A 506 -21.48 -6.62 55.22
N PRO A 507 -21.39 -5.99 56.40
CA PRO A 507 -20.25 -5.23 56.93
C PRO A 507 -19.61 -5.96 58.14
N ALA A 508 -18.28 -5.98 58.22
CA ALA A 508 -17.59 -6.12 59.50
C ALA A 508 -17.32 -4.70 60.04
N ALA A 509 -18.12 -4.30 61.03
CA ALA A 509 -18.04 -3.05 61.82
C ALA A 509 -18.67 -1.77 61.22
N ALA A 510 -19.92 -1.49 61.62
CA ALA A 510 -20.31 -0.23 62.31
C ALA A 510 -21.80 -0.27 62.66
N ALA A 511 -22.12 -0.20 63.94
CA ALA A 511 -23.44 0.17 64.44
C ALA A 511 -23.53 1.71 64.56
N ALA A 512 -24.74 2.23 64.43
CA ALA A 512 -25.18 3.61 64.63
C ALA A 512 -24.93 4.60 63.46
N ASP A 513 -25.76 4.54 62.43
CA ASP A 513 -26.83 5.53 62.20
C ASP A 513 -27.74 5.00 61.08
N GLY A 514 -29.04 5.17 61.23
CA GLY A 514 -30.05 4.52 60.40
C GLY A 514 -30.30 5.27 59.09
N THR A 515 -29.49 4.99 58.06
CA THR A 515 -29.89 5.21 56.66
C THR A 515 -29.04 4.34 55.73
N ILE A 516 -29.62 3.26 55.21
CA ILE A 516 -29.01 2.45 54.14
C ILE A 516 -29.22 3.22 52.82
N PRO A 517 -28.19 3.44 51.98
CA PRO A 517 -28.37 4.08 50.68
C PRO A 517 -28.90 3.05 49.69
N GLU A 518 -30.19 2.74 49.75
CA GLU A 518 -30.91 1.91 48.77
C GLU A 518 -31.15 2.68 47.44
N SER A 519 -30.87 3.98 47.40
CA SER A 519 -31.19 4.86 46.28
C SER A 519 -30.23 4.82 45.09
N ALA A 520 -28.96 4.42 45.28
CA ALA A 520 -27.94 4.54 44.22
C ALA A 520 -28.04 3.44 43.15
N ASP A 521 -28.54 2.24 43.51
CA ASP A 521 -28.74 1.14 42.55
C ASP A 521 -29.98 1.35 41.68
N GLU A 522 -31.06 1.93 42.22
CA GLU A 522 -32.28 2.22 41.46
C GLU A 522 -32.05 3.31 40.41
N ASP A 523 -31.29 4.36 40.74
CA ASP A 523 -30.98 5.47 39.83
C ASP A 523 -30.14 5.01 38.62
N VAL A 524 -29.09 4.20 38.85
CA VAL A 524 -28.24 3.67 37.77
C VAL A 524 -29.00 2.66 36.89
N VAL A 525 -29.90 1.87 37.48
CA VAL A 525 -30.76 0.94 36.73
C VAL A 525 -31.76 1.71 35.86
N ALA A 526 -32.37 2.78 36.39
CA ALA A 526 -33.29 3.64 35.65
C ALA A 526 -32.57 4.36 34.49
N GLU A 527 -31.37 4.89 34.73
CA GLU A 527 -30.55 5.54 33.71
C GLU A 527 -30.10 4.56 32.61
N LEU A 528 -29.67 3.35 32.98
CA LEU A 528 -29.32 2.30 32.03
C LEU A 528 -30.51 1.87 31.16
N ALA A 529 -31.71 1.77 31.75
CA ALA A 529 -32.93 1.44 31.02
C ALA A 529 -33.27 2.52 29.98
N ALA A 530 -33.17 3.80 30.38
CA ALA A 530 -33.40 4.94 29.48
C ALA A 530 -32.39 4.99 28.31
N VAL A 531 -31.09 4.78 28.58
CA VAL A 531 -30.05 4.76 27.54
C VAL A 531 -30.24 3.58 26.58
N LYS A 532 -30.69 2.41 27.07
CA LYS A 532 -31.00 1.26 26.21
C LYS A 532 -32.21 1.52 25.30
N GLU A 533 -33.25 2.15 25.82
CA GLU A 533 -34.44 2.53 25.04
C GLU A 533 -34.10 3.58 23.96
N GLU A 534 -33.26 4.57 24.29
CA GLU A 534 -32.76 5.55 23.33
C GLU A 534 -31.92 4.89 22.23
N ASN A 535 -31.06 3.92 22.59
CA ASN A 535 -30.23 3.19 21.63
C ASN A 535 -31.07 2.36 20.65
N GLU A 536 -32.11 1.67 21.11
CA GLU A 536 -33.03 0.94 20.21
C GLU A 536 -33.78 1.90 19.27
N THR A 537 -34.18 3.07 19.75
CA THR A 537 -34.78 4.13 18.92
C THR A 537 -33.81 4.62 17.85
N LEU A 538 -32.55 4.86 18.21
CA LEU A 538 -31.50 5.29 17.28
C LEU A 538 -31.17 4.20 16.24
N LYS A 539 -31.13 2.92 16.63
CA LYS A 539 -30.96 1.80 15.68
C LYS A 539 -32.09 1.74 14.66
N HIS A 540 -33.33 1.94 15.10
CA HIS A 540 -34.48 2.01 14.20
C HIS A 540 -34.38 3.20 13.23
N GLN A 541 -33.95 4.37 13.74
CA GLN A 541 -33.71 5.56 12.91
C GLN A 541 -32.61 5.34 11.88
N VAL A 542 -31.49 4.70 12.25
CA VAL A 542 -30.40 4.33 11.33
C VAL A 542 -30.89 3.37 10.26
N ALA A 543 -31.69 2.36 10.61
CA ALA A 543 -32.26 1.42 9.64
C ALA A 543 -33.16 2.14 8.61
N LYS A 544 -33.99 3.08 9.08
CA LYS A 544 -34.83 3.92 8.20
C LYS A 544 -34.00 4.79 7.27
N LEU A 545 -32.95 5.44 7.78
CA LEU A 545 -32.04 6.28 6.99
C LEU A 545 -31.23 5.48 5.97
N LYS A 546 -30.80 4.26 6.31
CA LYS A 546 -30.16 3.34 5.35
C LYS A 546 -31.07 3.01 4.18
N LYS A 547 -32.36 2.77 4.46
CA LYS A 547 -33.37 2.55 3.40
C LYS A 547 -33.58 3.79 2.54
N THR A 548 -33.67 4.98 3.15
CA THR A 548 -33.79 6.25 2.41
C THR A 548 -32.58 6.54 1.52
N VAL A 549 -31.36 6.28 2.02
CA VAL A 549 -30.13 6.43 1.23
C VAL A 549 -30.13 5.46 0.06
N ALA A 550 -30.52 4.20 0.27
CA ALA A 550 -30.61 3.22 -0.83
C ALA A 550 -31.61 3.66 -1.91
N THR A 551 -32.80 4.14 -1.52
CA THR A 551 -33.81 4.64 -2.48
C THR A 551 -33.31 5.86 -3.25
N LEU A 552 -32.61 6.80 -2.60
CA LEU A 552 -32.05 7.99 -3.26
C LEU A 552 -30.83 7.70 -4.14
N MET A 553 -30.19 6.53 -3.99
CA MET A 553 -29.12 6.09 -4.88
C MET A 553 -29.65 5.34 -6.11
N ASP A 554 -30.84 4.73 -6.00
CA ASP A 554 -31.53 4.06 -7.09
C ASP A 554 -32.30 5.04 -8.01
N GLU A 555 -32.81 6.16 -7.45
CA GLU A 555 -33.45 7.29 -8.15
C GLU A 555 -32.44 8.21 -8.85
#